data_AF-A0A7Y8I6U8-F1
#
_entry.id   AF-A0A7Y8I6U8-F1
#
_cell.length_a   1.000
_cell.length_b   1.000
_cell.length_c   1.000
_cell.angle_alpha   90.00
_cell.angle_beta   90.00
_cell.angle_gamma   90.00
#
_symmetry.space_group_name_H-M   'P 1'
#
loop_
_entity.id
_entity.type
_entity.pdbx_description
1 polymer ?
#
loop_
_entity_poly.entity_id
_entity_poly.type
_entity_poly.pdbx_seq_one_letter_code
_entity_poly.pdbx_strand_id
1 'polypeptide(L)'
;MWEGGKDKPDLIISYKGKEALLDWKGKHSNRWIMNERAYQSYLDWKDKMNMPIFIAFFLLDEKENLNDNRVAVIGTHTPKPSSKKEWDKNRTVEFEDSLPVFTKAELLKYLVA
;
A
#
# COMPACT_ATOMS: atom_id res chain seq x y z
N MET A 1 -10.15 -12.03 -13.18
CA MET A 1 -11.25 -11.88 -12.21
C MET A 1 -10.83 -12.61 -10.95
N TRP A 2 -10.63 -11.91 -9.83
CA TRP A 2 -10.23 -12.54 -8.57
C TRP A 2 -11.47 -13.07 -7.85
N GLU A 3 -11.73 -14.36 -8.02
CA GLU A 3 -12.80 -15.10 -7.36
C GLU A 3 -12.44 -15.34 -5.88
N GLY A 4 -13.26 -14.81 -4.96
CA GLY A 4 -13.46 -15.36 -3.61
C GLY A 4 -12.31 -15.35 -2.58
N GLY A 5 -11.10 -14.92 -2.93
CA GLY A 5 -9.97 -14.85 -1.98
C GLY A 5 -9.83 -13.50 -1.27
N LYS A 6 -9.39 -13.52 -0.01
CA LYS A 6 -8.84 -12.33 0.68
C LYS A 6 -7.64 -11.80 -0.12
N ASP A 7 -7.61 -10.49 -0.40
CA ASP A 7 -6.50 -9.86 -1.13
C ASP A 7 -5.17 -10.10 -0.40
N LYS A 8 -4.11 -10.45 -1.12
CA LYS A 8 -2.79 -10.74 -0.56
C LYS A 8 -1.77 -9.75 -1.12
N PRO A 9 -0.74 -9.37 -0.34
CA PRO A 9 0.37 -8.60 -0.87
C PRO A 9 1.11 -9.34 -1.99
N ASP A 10 1.74 -8.58 -2.89
CA ASP A 10 2.39 -9.12 -4.09
C ASP A 10 3.66 -9.90 -3.78
N LEU A 11 4.46 -9.42 -2.81
CA LEU A 11 5.81 -9.91 -2.56
C LEU A 11 6.12 -10.02 -1.06
N ILE A 12 7.06 -10.91 -0.74
CA ILE A 12 7.81 -10.89 0.51
C ILE A 12 9.20 -10.32 0.19
N ILE A 13 9.60 -9.28 0.92
CA ILE A 13 10.93 -8.69 0.82
C ILE A 13 11.73 -9.00 2.07
N SER A 14 13.05 -9.19 1.92
CA SER A 14 13.93 -9.48 3.04
C SER A 14 15.18 -8.60 3.03
N TYR A 15 15.64 -8.24 4.23
CA TYR A 15 16.88 -7.52 4.42
C TYR A 15 17.50 -7.87 5.77
N LYS A 16 18.75 -8.36 5.75
CA LYS A 16 19.50 -8.76 6.96
C LYS A 16 18.71 -9.69 7.89
N GLY A 17 18.02 -10.68 7.32
CA GLY A 17 17.24 -11.66 8.09
C GLY A 17 15.89 -11.16 8.63
N LYS A 18 15.50 -9.93 8.31
CA LYS A 18 14.15 -9.41 8.59
C LYS A 18 13.31 -9.45 7.33
N GLU A 19 12.01 -9.71 7.48
CA GLU A 19 11.06 -9.85 6.38
C GLU A 19 9.90 -8.86 6.52
N ALA A 20 9.35 -8.46 5.37
CA ALA A 20 8.12 -7.69 5.28
C ALA A 20 7.34 -8.07 4.03
N LEU A 21 6.05 -7.77 4.02
CA LEU A 21 5.20 -7.88 2.85
C LEU A 21 5.18 -6.56 2.09
N LEU A 22 5.08 -6.64 0.77
CA LEU A 22 5.07 -5.48 -0.13
C LEU A 22 3.98 -5.66 -1.19
N ASP A 23 3.22 -4.59 -1.42
CA ASP A 23 2.22 -4.48 -2.46
C ASP A 23 2.47 -3.21 -3.29
N TRP A 24 2.38 -3.33 -4.62
CA TRP A 24 2.63 -2.24 -5.55
C TRP A 24 1.33 -1.64 -6.07
N LYS A 25 1.26 -0.31 -6.14
CA LYS A 25 0.10 0.42 -6.64
C LYS A 25 0.54 1.53 -7.60
N GLY A 26 0.40 1.27 -8.90
CA GLY A 26 0.49 2.30 -9.93
C GLY A 26 -0.77 3.16 -9.97
N LYS A 27 -0.60 4.49 -10.08
CA LYS A 27 -1.67 5.48 -10.15
C LYS A 27 -1.36 6.52 -11.21
N HIS A 28 -2.40 6.99 -11.91
CA HIS A 28 -2.32 8.15 -12.82
C HIS A 28 -2.96 9.41 -12.24
N SER A 29 -3.55 9.32 -11.03
CA SER A 29 -4.10 10.45 -10.30
C SER A 29 -3.30 10.67 -9.02
N ASN A 30 -3.12 11.93 -8.60
CA ASN A 30 -2.40 12.32 -7.38
C ASN A 30 -3.19 11.98 -6.11
N ARG A 31 -3.67 10.74 -5.98
CA ARG A 31 -4.40 10.25 -4.81
C ARG A 31 -3.83 8.91 -4.40
N TRP A 32 -3.36 8.83 -3.16
CA TRP A 32 -2.85 7.60 -2.56
C TRP A 32 -4.03 6.72 -2.12
N ILE A 33 -4.72 6.13 -3.10
CA ILE A 33 -5.96 5.39 -2.87
C ILE A 33 -5.79 3.89 -3.05
N MET A 34 -6.49 3.13 -2.22
CA MET A 34 -6.63 1.68 -2.40
C MET A 34 -8.05 1.22 -2.07
N ASN A 35 -8.40 0.01 -2.50
CA ASN A 35 -9.67 -0.60 -2.16
C ASN A 35 -9.75 -0.87 -0.65
N GLU A 36 -10.87 -0.50 -0.01
CA GLU A 36 -11.09 -0.71 1.42
C GLU A 36 -10.98 -2.19 1.79
N ARG A 37 -11.49 -3.10 0.94
CA ARG A 37 -11.38 -4.56 1.14
C ARG A 37 -9.94 -5.01 1.21
N ALA A 38 -9.09 -4.50 0.31
CA ALA A 38 -7.67 -4.84 0.30
C ALA A 38 -6.97 -4.31 1.56
N TYR A 39 -7.29 -3.08 1.98
CA TYR A 39 -6.73 -2.51 3.21
C TYR A 39 -7.09 -3.36 4.45
N GLN A 40 -8.36 -3.77 4.58
CA GLN A 40 -8.81 -4.64 5.67
C GLN A 40 -8.14 -6.02 5.60
N SER A 41 -8.02 -6.59 4.41
CA SER A 41 -7.30 -7.86 4.22
C SER A 41 -5.84 -7.74 4.67
N TYR A 42 -5.19 -6.60 4.41
CA TYR A 42 -3.80 -6.39 4.80
C TYR A 42 -3.64 -6.19 6.31
N LEU A 43 -4.62 -5.60 7.01
CA LEU A 43 -4.63 -5.62 8.47
C LEU A 43 -4.65 -7.06 9.02
N ASP A 44 -5.53 -7.93 8.46
CA ASP A 44 -5.59 -9.34 8.85
C ASP A 44 -4.26 -10.07 8.57
N TRP A 45 -3.64 -9.81 7.42
CA TRP A 45 -2.35 -10.43 7.04
C TRP A 45 -1.22 -9.98 7.94
N LYS A 46 -1.19 -8.70 8.34
CA LYS A 46 -0.19 -8.17 9.25
C LYS A 46 -0.23 -8.93 10.57
N ASP A 47 -1.42 -9.11 11.14
CA ASP A 47 -1.62 -9.82 12.40
C ASP A 47 -1.28 -11.31 12.26
N LYS A 48 -1.67 -11.94 11.15
CA LYS A 48 -1.40 -13.35 10.88
C LYS A 48 0.08 -13.67 10.71
N MET A 49 0.81 -12.83 9.98
CA MET A 49 2.22 -13.08 9.63
C MET A 49 3.18 -12.44 10.65
N ASN A 50 2.68 -11.54 11.50
CA ASN A 50 3.48 -10.71 12.39
C ASN A 50 4.63 -10.00 11.65
N MET A 51 4.32 -9.47 10.46
CA MET A 51 5.27 -8.79 9.57
C MET A 51 4.75 -7.40 9.19
N PRO A 52 5.64 -6.40 9.02
CA PRO A 52 5.27 -5.14 8.41
C PRO A 52 4.72 -5.37 7.00
N ILE A 53 3.70 -4.59 6.63
CA ILE A 53 3.19 -4.56 5.25
C ILE A 53 3.33 -3.16 4.70
N PHE A 54 4.06 -3.05 3.59
CA PHE A 54 4.29 -1.82 2.85
C PHE A 54 3.40 -1.75 1.63
N ILE A 55 2.78 -0.59 1.42
CA ILE A 55 2.09 -0.26 0.16
C ILE A 55 2.92 0.78 -0.55
N ALA A 56 3.55 0.40 -1.65
CA ALA A 56 4.37 1.29 -2.46
C ALA A 56 3.54 1.85 -3.61
N PHE A 57 3.27 3.15 -3.54
CA PHE A 57 2.56 3.89 -4.57
C PHE A 57 3.54 4.48 -5.57
N PHE A 58 3.21 4.36 -6.85
CA PHE A 58 3.91 5.03 -7.94
C PHE A 58 2.92 5.88 -8.72
N LEU A 59 3.18 7.17 -8.76
CA LEU A 59 2.43 8.12 -9.58
C LEU A 59 3.10 8.23 -10.94
N LEU A 60 2.37 7.84 -11.98
CA LEU A 60 2.84 7.86 -13.36
C LEU A 60 2.16 9.00 -14.13
N ASP A 61 2.91 9.70 -14.97
CA ASP A 61 2.35 10.66 -15.92
C ASP A 61 1.62 9.96 -17.09
N GLU A 62 1.06 10.75 -18.00
CA GLU A 62 0.36 10.24 -19.20
C GLU A 62 1.30 9.51 -20.19
N LYS A 63 2.61 9.67 -20.04
CA LYS A 63 3.65 9.02 -20.84
C LYS A 63 4.31 7.85 -20.09
N GLU A 64 3.70 7.40 -18.99
CA GLU A 64 4.20 6.33 -18.12
C GLU A 64 5.54 6.62 -17.42
N ASN A 65 5.96 7.89 -17.35
CA ASN A 65 7.12 8.27 -16.55
C ASN A 65 6.74 8.35 -15.08
N LEU A 66 7.68 7.97 -14.21
CA LEU A 66 7.52 8.09 -12.77
C LEU A 66 7.62 9.56 -12.34
N ASN A 67 6.51 10.12 -11.86
CA ASN A 67 6.44 11.48 -11.32
C ASN A 67 6.74 11.52 -9.81
N ASP A 68 6.14 10.63 -9.03
CA ASP A 68 6.32 10.57 -7.58
C ASP A 68 6.17 9.12 -7.07
N ASN A 69 6.76 8.82 -5.93
CA ASN A 69 6.58 7.55 -5.24
C ASN A 69 6.46 7.75 -3.73
N ARG A 70 5.57 6.98 -3.12
CA ARG A 70 5.26 7.08 -1.70
C ARG A 70 5.07 5.72 -1.09
N VAL A 71 5.24 5.62 0.22
CA VAL A 71 5.01 4.39 0.96
C VAL A 71 4.07 4.60 2.13
N ALA A 72 3.03 3.77 2.19
CA ALA A 72 2.23 3.59 3.39
C ALA A 72 2.65 2.30 4.11
N VAL A 73 2.46 2.31 5.43
CA VAL A 73 2.75 1.17 6.30
C VAL A 73 1.44 0.82 6.99
N ILE A 74 0.94 -0.40 6.73
CA ILE A 74 -0.36 -0.83 7.19
C ILE A 74 -0.42 -0.83 8.73
N GLY A 75 -1.44 -0.18 9.29
CA GLY A 75 -1.64 -0.02 10.73
C GLY A 75 -0.75 1.03 11.40
N THR A 76 0.15 1.68 10.68
CA THR A 76 0.85 2.89 11.15
C THR A 76 0.29 4.13 10.47
N HIS A 77 0.15 4.08 9.15
CA HIS A 77 -0.51 5.11 8.37
C HIS A 77 -1.98 4.70 8.21
N THR A 78 -2.89 5.47 8.79
CA THR A 78 -4.32 5.16 8.77
C THR A 78 -5.01 6.01 7.69
N PRO A 79 -5.57 5.41 6.64
CA PRO A 79 -6.27 6.15 5.61
C PRO A 79 -7.67 6.55 6.08
N LYS A 80 -8.27 7.53 5.40
CA LYS A 80 -9.65 7.94 5.60
C LYS A 80 -10.55 7.35 4.50
N PRO A 81 -11.82 7.07 4.77
CA PRO A 81 -12.76 6.68 3.73
C PRO A 81 -12.84 7.77 2.65
N SER A 82 -12.68 7.36 1.39
CA SER A 82 -12.88 8.27 0.25
C SER A 82 -14.38 8.41 -0.03
N SER A 83 -14.82 9.64 -0.27
CA SER A 83 -16.20 9.93 -0.67
C SER A 83 -16.50 9.51 -2.12
N LYS A 84 -15.47 9.19 -2.92
CA LYS A 84 -15.61 8.77 -4.31
C LYS A 84 -15.56 7.25 -4.41
N LYS A 85 -16.65 6.66 -4.95
CA LYS A 85 -16.66 5.26 -5.38
C LYS A 85 -15.86 5.13 -6.68
N GLU A 86 -15.00 4.12 -6.77
CA GLU A 86 -14.34 3.79 -8.04
C GLU A 86 -15.34 3.21 -9.04
N TRP A 87 -14.91 3.06 -10.30
CA TRP A 87 -15.73 2.54 -11.41
C TRP A 87 -16.35 1.16 -11.12
N ASP A 88 -15.75 0.38 -10.21
CA ASP A 88 -16.20 -0.94 -9.76
C ASP A 88 -17.20 -0.87 -8.58
N LYS A 89 -17.63 0.33 -8.17
CA LYS A 89 -18.52 0.62 -7.01
C LYS A 89 -17.93 0.25 -5.64
N ASN A 90 -16.67 -0.19 -5.57
CA ASN A 90 -16.06 -0.53 -4.30
C ASN A 90 -15.72 0.74 -3.50
N ARG A 91 -15.79 0.60 -2.18
CA ARG A 91 -15.32 1.64 -1.27
C ARG A 91 -13.80 1.71 -1.35
N THR A 92 -13.29 2.93 -1.36
CA THR A 92 -11.85 3.19 -1.31
C THR A 92 -11.49 3.93 -0.05
N VAL A 93 -10.24 3.75 0.34
CA VAL A 93 -9.60 4.52 1.40
C VAL A 93 -8.47 5.32 0.79
N GLU A 94 -8.28 6.53 1.29
CA GLU A 94 -7.30 7.51 0.81
C GLU A 94 -6.33 7.82 1.95
N PHE A 95 -5.03 7.66 1.69
CA PHE A 95 -3.98 8.09 2.60
C PHE A 95 -3.71 9.58 2.41
N GLU A 96 -3.21 10.23 3.47
CA GLU A 96 -2.86 11.64 3.45
C GLU A 96 -1.68 11.92 2.50
N ASP A 97 -1.61 13.12 1.93
CA ASP A 97 -0.59 13.48 0.92
C ASP A 97 0.85 13.44 1.48
N SER A 98 1.00 13.52 2.80
CA SER A 98 2.29 13.56 3.50
C SER A 98 2.93 12.17 3.71
N LEU A 99 2.57 11.16 2.92
CA LEU A 99 3.26 9.87 2.98
C LEU A 99 4.78 10.04 2.73
N PRO A 100 5.62 9.25 3.39
CA PRO A 100 7.05 9.25 3.13
C PRO A 100 7.36 8.76 1.71
N VAL A 101 8.49 9.22 1.15
CA VAL A 101 8.99 8.76 -0.16
C VAL A 101 9.39 7.28 -0.06
N PHE A 102 9.08 6.49 -1.08
CA PHE A 102 9.45 5.08 -1.12
C PHE A 102 10.96 4.92 -1.35
N THR A 103 11.71 4.89 -0.25
CA THR A 103 13.17 4.69 -0.24
C THR A 103 13.55 3.56 0.71
N LYS A 104 14.71 2.94 0.46
CA LYS A 104 15.28 1.96 1.39
C LYS A 104 15.39 2.52 2.82
N ALA A 105 15.81 3.77 2.96
CA ALA A 105 15.98 4.39 4.28
C ALA A 105 14.65 4.47 5.05
N GLU A 106 13.55 4.85 4.38
CA GLU A 106 12.22 4.89 5.00
C GLU A 106 11.73 3.49 5.36
N LEU A 107 11.86 2.50 4.46
CA LEU A 107 11.46 1.12 4.75
C LEU A 107 12.18 0.55 5.98
N LEU A 108 13.48 0.85 6.11
CA LEU A 108 14.28 0.38 7.24
C LEU A 108 13.78 0.91 8.58
N LYS A 109 13.15 2.09 8.66
CA LYS A 109 12.59 2.60 9.92
C LYS A 109 11.50 1.69 10.50
N TYR A 110 10.75 1.02 9.63
CA TYR A 110 9.61 0.18 10.01
C TYR A 110 9.95 -1.31 10.05
N LEU A 111 11.11 -1.70 9.52
CA LEU A 111 11.67 -3.05 9.70
C LEU A 111 12.35 -3.22 11.08
N VAL A 112 12.49 -2.16 11.89
CA VAL A 112 13.31 -2.19 13.13
C VAL A 112 12.54 -2.61 14.39
N ALA A 113 11.23 -2.88 14.32
CA ALA A 113 10.53 -3.51 15.45
C ALA A 113 11.03 -4.94 15.72
#